data_AF-A0AAV5GMS1-F1
#
_entry.id   AF-A0AAV5GMS1-F1
#
_cell.length_a   1.000
_cell.length_b   1.000
_cell.length_c   1.000
_cell.angle_alpha   90.00
_cell.angle_beta   90.00
_cell.angle_gamma   90.00
#
_symmetry.space_group_name_H-M   'P 1'
#
loop_
_entity.id
_entity.type
_entity.pdbx_description
1 polymer ?
#
loop_
_entity_poly.entity_id
_entity_poly.type
_entity_poly.pdbx_seq_one_letter_code
_entity_poly.pdbx_strand_id
1 'polypeptide(L)'
;MRAKDPSAPAGKAVYGVVAAVFLSLVLYLSFALPDYKNPLASVDWNALTAKVSRGGSDLFFQSGSTSDASGPLCSASHDLLREFGAHNLRLSQVHVGSGFRVQNALRRAARGEKLRIGLLGGSVSLGHGTDPVTKSRNKYGAVPYDEQWHQYVVRWVNEAFPGVEHDFRNGAKAATDSSFFEWCWESLIGQDLDLVFIEMAVNDDPRKGMTSSENLVRSLLQLESAPGVVFVDFFSLRSVQNHNTSLTGQDVQSSLASWYDVPQISARPVLLQAMVRDPSLAEPFFLGDVRHGTTLVHRFLGNMVVGYLMEELCRAEHAVDEADEGDGRWPVVGTLGQVPRVKLNEAWDADVHHPTKPPTCRTAGAGLEPVEQSADWTFFNWKYSKYYFEALVPDSSEIAFEAEVREGAQGLLAISYLRSVQYHLGKARCWVGEQGAELDGHWAPQTSLAQTQVIAHGLPPGKHIVRCRTLPKSPDHDRTAFRLMGVMTL
;
A
#
# COMPACT_ATOMS: atom_id res chain seq x y z
N MET A 1 28.50 -51.38 -38.20
CA MET A 1 27.54 -50.53 -37.46
C MET A 1 28.10 -49.12 -37.39
N ARG A 2 27.49 -48.17 -38.11
CA ARG A 2 27.76 -46.73 -38.02
C ARG A 2 26.41 -46.03 -38.17
N ALA A 3 26.13 -45.08 -37.28
CA ALA A 3 24.86 -44.37 -37.14
C ALA A 3 24.51 -43.51 -38.36
N LYS A 4 23.20 -43.28 -38.57
CA LYS A 4 22.68 -42.13 -39.31
C LYS A 4 21.45 -41.58 -38.60
N ASP A 5 21.60 -40.35 -38.14
CA ASP A 5 20.60 -39.47 -37.52
C ASP A 5 19.75 -38.80 -38.62
N PRO A 6 18.41 -38.69 -38.48
CA PRO A 6 17.61 -37.77 -39.26
C PRO A 6 16.92 -36.73 -38.35
N SER A 7 17.56 -35.57 -38.20
CA SER A 7 16.86 -34.32 -37.86
C SER A 7 17.06 -33.30 -38.98
N ALA A 8 15.96 -32.93 -39.65
CA ALA A 8 15.90 -31.76 -40.53
C ALA A 8 14.67 -30.92 -40.12
N PRO A 9 14.78 -29.59 -39.98
CA PRO A 9 13.76 -28.79 -39.31
C PRO A 9 12.67 -28.32 -40.28
N ALA A 10 11.41 -28.40 -39.81
CA ALA A 10 10.18 -28.03 -40.50
C ALA A 10 10.03 -26.53 -40.88
N GLY A 11 11.05 -25.70 -40.66
CA GLY A 11 10.97 -24.25 -40.91
C GLY A 11 11.01 -23.85 -42.39
N LYS A 12 11.79 -24.55 -43.23
CA LYS A 12 11.98 -24.12 -44.64
C LYS A 12 10.74 -24.28 -45.52
N ALA A 13 9.87 -25.24 -45.22
CA ALA A 13 8.64 -25.48 -45.96
C ALA A 13 7.58 -24.40 -45.69
N VAL A 14 7.51 -23.88 -44.46
CA VAL A 14 6.51 -22.87 -44.05
C VAL A 14 6.77 -21.52 -44.70
N TYR A 15 8.04 -21.09 -44.78
CA TYR A 15 8.40 -19.83 -45.45
C TYR A 15 8.14 -19.86 -46.97
N GLY A 16 8.32 -21.02 -47.61
CA GLY A 16 8.01 -21.18 -49.04
C GLY A 16 6.52 -21.03 -49.34
N VAL A 17 5.65 -21.54 -48.45
CA VAL A 17 4.19 -21.45 -48.60
C VAL A 17 3.70 -20.02 -48.38
N VAL A 18 4.21 -19.32 -47.37
CA VAL A 18 3.82 -17.91 -47.10
C VAL A 18 4.23 -17.00 -48.25
N ALA A 19 5.44 -17.17 -48.80
CA ALA A 19 5.91 -16.40 -49.95
C ALA A 19 5.05 -16.65 -51.20
N ALA A 20 4.67 -17.90 -51.47
CA ALA A 20 3.83 -18.25 -52.61
C ALA A 20 2.41 -17.68 -52.50
N VAL A 21 1.81 -17.68 -51.30
CA VAL A 21 0.49 -17.09 -51.05
C VAL A 21 0.52 -15.58 -51.23
N PHE A 22 1.57 -14.91 -50.73
CA PHE A 22 1.71 -13.46 -50.88
C PHE A 22 1.90 -13.04 -52.34
N LEU A 23 2.71 -13.77 -53.11
CA LEU A 23 2.93 -13.51 -54.53
C LEU A 23 1.64 -13.71 -55.36
N SER A 24 0.88 -14.76 -55.03
CA SER A 24 -0.39 -15.07 -55.69
C SER A 24 -1.45 -14.00 -55.40
N LEU A 25 -1.48 -13.46 -54.18
CA LEU A 25 -2.40 -12.39 -53.78
C LEU A 25 -2.07 -11.08 -54.50
N VAL A 26 -0.78 -10.73 -54.61
CA VAL A 26 -0.31 -9.52 -55.32
C VAL A 26 -0.62 -9.61 -56.81
N LEU A 27 -0.41 -10.79 -57.43
CA LEU A 27 -0.77 -11.02 -58.84
C LEU A 27 -2.29 -10.94 -59.06
N TYR A 28 -3.09 -11.54 -58.20
CA TYR A 28 -4.55 -11.49 -58.29
C TYR A 28 -5.10 -10.05 -58.18
N LEU A 29 -4.58 -9.28 -57.22
CA LEU A 29 -4.97 -7.87 -57.03
C LEU A 29 -4.55 -6.98 -58.21
N SER A 30 -3.45 -7.31 -58.89
CA SER A 30 -2.98 -6.58 -60.08
C SER A 30 -3.84 -6.83 -61.33
N PHE A 31 -4.51 -7.98 -61.42
CA PHE A 31 -5.43 -8.30 -62.52
C PHE A 31 -6.88 -7.87 -62.24
N ALA A 32 -7.31 -7.86 -60.98
CA ALA A 32 -8.70 -7.55 -60.60
C ALA A 32 -9.00 -6.04 -60.54
N LEU A 33 -7.99 -5.17 -60.44
CA LEU A 33 -8.15 -3.72 -60.28
C LEU A 33 -7.20 -2.95 -61.23
N PRO A 34 -7.54 -2.80 -62.52
CA PRO A 34 -6.63 -2.27 -63.55
C PRO A 34 -6.19 -0.81 -63.31
N ASP A 35 -7.00 -0.02 -62.60
CA ASP A 35 -6.77 1.41 -62.33
C ASP A 35 -6.11 1.68 -60.97
N TYR A 36 -5.72 0.65 -60.22
CA TYR A 36 -5.02 0.83 -58.95
C TYR A 36 -3.51 1.00 -59.20
N LYS A 37 -2.98 2.21 -59.00
CA LYS A 37 -1.54 2.50 -59.13
C LYS A 37 -0.73 1.53 -58.29
N ASN A 38 0.09 0.69 -58.94
CA ASN A 38 0.89 -0.35 -58.30
C ASN A 38 1.73 0.25 -57.15
N PRO A 39 1.42 -0.06 -55.88
CA PRO A 39 2.12 0.53 -54.74
C PRO A 39 3.59 0.08 -54.66
N LEU A 40 3.95 -1.00 -55.37
CA LEU A 40 5.31 -1.53 -55.44
C LEU A 40 6.19 -0.84 -56.50
N ALA A 41 5.63 0.03 -57.34
CA ALA A 41 6.41 0.79 -58.33
C ALA A 41 7.32 1.84 -57.68
N SER A 42 7.03 2.23 -56.43
CA SER A 42 7.85 3.15 -55.63
C SER A 42 8.91 2.45 -54.77
N VAL A 43 8.94 1.12 -54.78
CA VAL A 43 9.87 0.33 -53.96
C VAL A 43 11.18 0.17 -54.73
N ASP A 44 12.27 0.72 -54.18
CA ASP A 44 13.62 0.48 -54.67
C ASP A 44 14.08 -0.93 -54.27
N TRP A 45 13.82 -1.88 -55.15
CA TRP A 45 14.17 -3.28 -54.98
C TRP A 45 15.67 -3.52 -54.89
N ASN A 46 16.50 -2.63 -55.47
CA ASN A 46 17.95 -2.72 -55.39
C ASN A 46 18.45 -2.27 -54.00
N ALA A 47 17.84 -1.25 -53.41
CA ALA A 47 18.13 -0.85 -52.02
C ALA A 47 17.70 -1.92 -51.00
N LEU A 48 16.56 -2.59 -51.24
CA LEU A 48 16.07 -3.66 -50.37
C LEU A 48 16.97 -4.91 -50.45
N THR A 49 17.37 -5.32 -51.66
CA THR A 49 18.29 -6.46 -51.85
C THR A 49 19.71 -6.14 -51.35
N ALA A 50 20.16 -4.89 -51.40
CA ALA A 50 21.41 -4.46 -50.77
C ALA A 50 21.37 -4.56 -49.23
N LYS A 51 20.22 -4.26 -48.60
CA LYS A 51 20.02 -4.45 -47.14
C LYS A 51 20.00 -5.92 -46.74
N VAL A 52 19.35 -6.77 -47.54
CA VAL A 52 19.28 -8.22 -47.28
C VAL A 52 20.62 -8.92 -47.54
N SER A 53 21.37 -8.49 -48.55
CA SER A 53 22.71 -9.06 -48.85
C SER A 53 23.80 -8.58 -47.87
N ARG A 54 23.67 -7.38 -47.28
CA ARG A 54 24.54 -6.93 -46.17
C ARG A 54 24.15 -7.52 -44.80
N GLY A 55 22.89 -7.85 -44.57
CA GLY A 55 22.43 -8.50 -43.33
C GLY A 55 22.55 -10.03 -43.32
N GLY A 56 22.78 -10.66 -44.48
CA GLY A 56 22.82 -12.12 -44.62
C GLY A 56 24.07 -12.80 -44.04
N SER A 57 25.18 -12.07 -43.88
CA SER A 57 26.41 -12.58 -43.23
C SER A 57 26.44 -12.36 -41.72
N ASP A 58 25.57 -11.52 -41.16
CA ASP A 58 25.51 -11.22 -39.72
C ASP A 58 24.45 -12.06 -38.98
N LEU A 59 23.69 -12.90 -39.71
CA LEU A 59 22.61 -13.73 -39.15
C LEU A 59 23.01 -15.19 -38.88
N PHE A 60 24.29 -15.56 -39.03
CA PHE A 60 24.77 -16.91 -38.71
C PHE A 60 26.12 -16.88 -37.98
N PHE A 61 26.05 -17.16 -36.67
CA PHE A 61 27.14 -17.60 -35.80
C PHE A 61 28.50 -16.90 -35.97
N GLN A 62 28.64 -15.71 -35.36
CA GLN A 62 29.90 -15.35 -34.71
C GLN A 62 29.74 -15.60 -33.21
N SER A 63 30.31 -16.71 -32.75
CA SER A 63 30.73 -16.88 -31.36
C SER A 63 31.92 -15.95 -31.10
N GLY A 64 31.67 -14.65 -31.13
CA GLY A 64 32.54 -13.66 -30.53
C GLY A 64 32.08 -13.47 -29.11
N SER A 65 32.96 -13.68 -28.14
CA SER A 65 32.79 -13.21 -26.77
C SER A 65 32.72 -11.69 -26.78
N THR A 66 31.57 -11.16 -27.17
CA THR A 66 31.16 -9.85 -26.71
C THR A 66 30.85 -10.06 -25.24
N SER A 67 31.63 -9.40 -24.39
CA SER A 67 31.29 -9.24 -22.99
C SER A 67 29.84 -8.77 -22.94
N ASP A 68 28.97 -9.66 -22.50
CA ASP A 68 27.54 -9.45 -22.34
C ASP A 68 27.38 -8.15 -21.53
N ALA A 69 26.97 -7.08 -22.20
CA ALA A 69 26.52 -5.85 -21.54
C ALA A 69 25.10 -6.04 -21.00
N SER A 70 24.74 -7.26 -20.61
CA SER A 70 23.61 -7.50 -19.73
C SER A 70 24.10 -7.21 -18.33
N GLY A 71 23.70 -6.04 -17.80
CA GLY A 71 23.84 -5.77 -16.38
C GLY A 71 23.27 -6.94 -15.55
N PRO A 72 23.70 -7.08 -14.30
CA PRO A 72 23.31 -8.20 -13.45
C PRO A 72 21.79 -8.33 -13.40
N LEU A 73 21.29 -9.53 -13.68
CA LEU A 73 19.86 -9.83 -13.61
C LEU A 73 19.43 -9.88 -12.14
N CYS A 74 18.98 -8.74 -11.61
CA CYS A 74 18.43 -8.71 -10.25
C CYS A 74 17.11 -9.48 -10.18
N SER A 75 17.08 -10.44 -9.24
CA SER A 75 16.04 -11.44 -9.12
C SER A 75 15.92 -11.92 -7.68
N ALA A 76 14.73 -12.34 -7.27
CA ALA A 76 14.52 -13.07 -6.03
C ALA A 76 15.29 -14.42 -5.98
N SER A 77 15.37 -15.03 -4.79
CA SER A 77 16.08 -16.29 -4.59
C SER A 77 15.54 -17.44 -5.43
N HIS A 78 16.41 -18.39 -5.76
CA HIS A 78 16.03 -19.58 -6.51
C HIS A 78 14.92 -20.38 -5.81
N ASP A 79 14.93 -20.48 -4.48
CA ASP A 79 13.92 -21.23 -3.73
C ASP A 79 12.55 -20.55 -3.76
N LEU A 80 12.51 -19.22 -3.60
CA LEU A 80 11.27 -18.45 -3.73
C LEU A 80 10.69 -18.57 -5.13
N LEU A 81 11.53 -18.46 -6.16
CA LEU A 81 11.11 -18.61 -7.56
C LEU A 81 10.69 -20.04 -7.90
N ARG A 82 11.29 -21.06 -7.28
CA ARG A 82 10.88 -22.46 -7.45
C ARG A 82 9.50 -22.70 -6.85
N GLU A 83 9.19 -22.10 -5.69
CA GLU A 83 7.91 -22.28 -5.03
C GLU A 83 6.80 -21.46 -5.68
N PHE A 84 7.01 -20.16 -5.88
CA PHE A 84 5.94 -19.24 -6.30
C PHE A 84 5.97 -18.92 -7.79
N GLY A 85 7.10 -19.09 -8.47
CA GLY A 85 7.26 -18.77 -9.89
C GLY A 85 7.49 -17.28 -10.15
N ALA A 86 8.39 -16.97 -11.09
CA ALA A 86 8.78 -15.60 -11.45
C ALA A 86 7.60 -14.75 -11.98
N HIS A 87 6.62 -15.35 -12.65
CA HIS A 87 5.46 -14.62 -13.14
C HIS A 87 4.53 -14.17 -12.00
N ASN A 88 4.38 -14.97 -10.95
CA ASN A 88 3.55 -14.58 -9.81
C ASN A 88 4.24 -13.48 -8.99
N LEU A 89 5.57 -13.55 -8.84
CA LEU A 89 6.35 -12.45 -8.25
C LEU A 89 6.13 -11.15 -9.04
N ARG A 90 6.31 -11.19 -10.37
CA ARG A 90 6.09 -10.02 -11.21
C ARG A 90 4.65 -9.49 -11.16
N LEU A 91 3.65 -10.37 -11.19
CA LEU A 91 2.24 -9.97 -11.10
C LEU A 91 1.89 -9.37 -9.73
N SER A 92 2.58 -9.78 -8.67
CA SER A 92 2.37 -9.20 -7.33
C SER A 92 2.89 -7.76 -7.22
N GLN A 93 3.87 -7.38 -8.04
CA GLN A 93 4.41 -6.02 -8.11
C GLN A 93 3.49 -5.13 -8.95
N VAL A 94 2.44 -4.60 -8.32
CA VAL A 94 1.42 -3.75 -8.98
C VAL A 94 2.05 -2.44 -9.48
N HIS A 95 2.95 -1.88 -8.67
CA HIS A 95 3.78 -0.75 -9.03
C HIS A 95 5.17 -0.96 -8.40
N VAL A 96 6.22 -0.92 -9.21
CA VAL A 96 7.60 -1.07 -8.70
C VAL A 96 8.19 0.29 -8.31
N GLY A 97 7.86 1.33 -9.07
CA GLY A 97 8.50 2.64 -8.94
C GLY A 97 9.98 2.61 -9.34
N SER A 98 10.71 3.64 -8.95
CA SER A 98 12.16 3.73 -9.08
C SER A 98 12.91 2.90 -8.03
N GLY A 99 12.23 2.58 -6.92
CA GLY A 99 12.81 1.90 -5.76
C GLY A 99 13.78 2.75 -4.94
N PHE A 100 14.04 4.00 -5.31
CA PHE A 100 15.14 4.82 -4.79
C PHE A 100 15.22 4.89 -3.26
N ARG A 101 14.09 5.17 -2.59
CA ARG A 101 14.04 5.27 -1.12
C ARG A 101 14.21 3.92 -0.42
N VAL A 102 13.64 2.84 -0.99
CA VAL A 102 13.81 1.46 -0.48
C VAL A 102 15.27 1.04 -0.63
N GLN A 103 15.84 1.23 -1.82
CA GLN A 103 17.26 0.97 -2.08
C GLN A 103 18.17 1.74 -1.12
N ASN A 104 17.89 3.02 -0.84
CA ASN A 104 18.68 3.80 0.10
C ASN A 104 18.65 3.20 1.53
N ALA A 105 17.47 2.80 2.02
CA ALA A 105 17.35 2.15 3.33
C ALA A 105 18.14 0.83 3.38
N LEU A 106 18.05 0.01 2.33
CA LEU A 106 18.78 -1.26 2.23
C LEU A 106 20.30 -1.06 2.11
N ARG A 107 20.78 -0.06 1.35
CA ARG A 107 22.21 0.29 1.28
C ARG A 107 22.76 0.75 2.63
N ARG A 108 21.98 1.51 3.40
CA ARG A 108 22.36 1.95 4.75
C ARG A 108 22.52 0.75 5.68
N ALA A 109 21.57 -0.19 5.65
CA ALA A 109 21.66 -1.45 6.40
C ALA A 109 22.88 -2.28 5.96
N ALA A 110 23.14 -2.41 4.65
CA ALA A 110 24.31 -3.13 4.12
C ALA A 110 25.66 -2.55 4.60
N ARG A 111 25.70 -1.27 4.98
CA ARG A 111 26.88 -0.60 5.58
C ARG A 111 26.98 -0.74 7.10
N GLY A 112 26.07 -1.48 7.74
CA GLY A 112 26.06 -1.67 9.18
C GLY A 112 25.22 -0.67 9.96
N GLU A 113 24.50 0.24 9.29
CA GLU A 113 23.62 1.18 9.99
C GLU A 113 22.36 0.47 10.53
N LYS A 114 21.93 0.81 11.74
CA LYS A 114 20.67 0.31 12.33
C LYS A 114 19.51 0.52 11.35
N LEU A 115 18.72 -0.53 11.13
CA LEU A 115 17.54 -0.50 10.26
C LEU A 115 16.26 -0.47 11.08
N ARG A 116 15.50 0.62 10.96
CA ARG A 116 14.22 0.83 11.67
C ARG A 116 13.05 0.67 10.72
N ILE A 117 12.20 -0.31 11.00
CA ILE A 117 11.10 -0.73 10.14
C ILE A 117 9.76 -0.51 10.85
N GLY A 118 8.89 0.28 10.25
CA GLY A 118 7.51 0.47 10.72
C GLY A 118 6.50 -0.34 9.92
N LEU A 119 5.48 -0.88 10.59
CA LEU A 119 4.31 -1.47 9.94
C LEU A 119 3.04 -0.78 10.42
N LEU A 120 2.30 -0.20 9.48
CA LEU A 120 0.92 0.26 9.68
C LEU A 120 -0.02 -0.72 8.99
N GLY A 121 -0.92 -1.33 9.76
CA GLY A 121 -1.69 -2.48 9.28
C GLY A 121 -3.02 -2.66 10.00
N GLY A 122 -3.90 -3.42 9.38
CA GLY A 122 -5.23 -3.71 9.92
C GLY A 122 -5.26 -4.95 10.80
N SER A 123 -6.45 -5.57 10.87
CA SER A 123 -6.63 -6.86 11.53
C SER A 123 -5.82 -7.98 10.88
N VAL A 124 -5.65 -7.94 9.56
CA VAL A 124 -4.86 -8.92 8.80
C VAL A 124 -3.41 -8.93 9.27
N SER A 125 -2.78 -7.76 9.38
CA SER A 125 -1.42 -7.62 9.91
C SER A 125 -1.24 -8.06 11.38
N LEU A 126 -2.33 -8.26 12.13
CA LEU A 126 -2.34 -8.85 13.48
C LEU A 126 -2.63 -10.37 13.50
N GLY A 127 -2.70 -11.00 12.32
CA GLY A 127 -3.00 -12.42 12.18
C GLY A 127 -4.45 -12.79 12.50
N HIS A 128 -5.39 -11.87 12.30
CA HIS A 128 -6.81 -12.23 12.33
C HIS A 128 -7.16 -13.21 11.23
N GLY A 129 -8.14 -14.06 11.49
CA GLY A 129 -8.66 -14.99 10.51
C GLY A 129 -9.77 -15.86 11.09
N THR A 130 -10.16 -16.87 10.33
CA THR A 130 -10.93 -17.98 10.90
C THR A 130 -9.99 -18.96 11.59
N ASP A 131 -10.33 -19.34 12.82
CA ASP A 131 -9.65 -20.41 13.55
C ASP A 131 -9.61 -21.70 12.72
N PRO A 132 -8.43 -22.26 12.40
CA PRO A 132 -8.35 -23.46 11.57
C PRO A 132 -8.98 -24.69 12.23
N VAL A 133 -9.01 -24.75 13.56
CA VAL A 133 -9.53 -25.86 14.37
C VAL A 133 -11.01 -25.67 14.67
N THR A 134 -11.38 -24.56 15.31
CA THR A 134 -12.76 -24.35 15.77
C THR A 134 -13.69 -23.78 14.69
N LYS A 135 -13.12 -23.32 13.57
CA LYS A 135 -13.83 -22.61 12.49
C LYS A 135 -14.56 -21.34 12.96
N SER A 136 -14.18 -20.81 14.12
CA SER A 136 -14.67 -19.52 14.62
C SER A 136 -14.09 -18.38 13.79
N ARG A 137 -14.97 -17.56 13.21
CA ARG A 137 -14.60 -16.42 12.34
C ARG A 137 -14.05 -15.25 13.15
N ASN A 138 -13.22 -14.40 12.51
CA ASN A 138 -12.67 -13.18 13.10
C ASN A 138 -11.93 -13.40 14.43
N LYS A 139 -11.24 -14.55 14.57
CA LYS A 139 -10.44 -14.86 15.75
C LYS A 139 -9.10 -14.11 15.66
N TYR A 140 -8.72 -13.45 16.75
CA TYR A 140 -7.39 -12.84 16.92
C TYR A 140 -6.32 -13.93 17.01
N GLY A 141 -5.21 -13.78 16.29
CA GLY A 141 -4.12 -14.76 16.26
C GLY A 141 -4.52 -16.10 15.63
N ALA A 142 -5.51 -16.11 14.72
CA ALA A 142 -5.88 -17.30 13.95
C ALA A 142 -4.73 -17.74 13.03
N VAL A 143 -3.97 -16.78 12.51
CA VAL A 143 -2.70 -17.01 11.83
C VAL A 143 -1.59 -16.97 12.90
N PRO A 144 -0.83 -18.06 13.09
CA PRO A 144 0.31 -18.11 14.01
C PRO A 144 1.24 -16.92 13.80
N TYR A 145 1.81 -16.41 14.89
CA TYR A 145 2.64 -15.20 14.85
C TYR A 145 3.74 -15.28 13.78
N ASP A 146 4.49 -16.38 13.76
CA ASP A 146 5.58 -16.69 12.83
C ASP A 146 5.15 -16.91 11.38
N GLU A 147 3.85 -17.10 11.14
CA GLU A 147 3.23 -17.26 9.83
C GLU A 147 2.56 -15.98 9.32
N GLN A 148 2.59 -14.89 10.10
CA GLN A 148 2.12 -13.58 9.63
C GLN A 148 3.07 -13.05 8.55
N TRP A 149 2.51 -12.39 7.54
CA TRP A 149 3.23 -11.98 6.33
C TRP A 149 4.50 -11.17 6.64
N HIS A 150 4.43 -10.27 7.63
CA HIS A 150 5.54 -9.41 8.02
C HIS A 150 6.67 -10.18 8.72
N GLN A 151 6.39 -11.34 9.31
CA GLN A 151 7.45 -12.17 9.90
C GLN A 151 8.35 -12.82 8.84
N TYR A 152 7.86 -13.04 7.62
CA TYR A 152 8.72 -13.44 6.50
C TYR A 152 9.71 -12.34 6.16
N VAL A 153 9.27 -11.08 6.18
CA VAL A 153 10.14 -9.91 5.96
C VAL A 153 11.15 -9.77 7.09
N VAL A 154 10.74 -9.86 8.35
CA VAL A 154 11.63 -9.79 9.52
C VAL A 154 12.71 -10.88 9.46
N ARG A 155 12.33 -12.12 9.14
CA ARG A 155 13.31 -13.21 8.97
C ARG A 155 14.32 -12.90 7.87
N TRP A 156 13.84 -12.49 6.70
CA TRP A 156 14.73 -12.14 5.58
C TRP A 156 15.67 -10.98 5.94
N VAL A 157 15.17 -9.92 6.60
CA VAL A 157 16.02 -8.80 7.06
C VAL A 157 17.12 -9.28 8.00
N ASN A 158 16.78 -10.14 8.97
CA ASN A 158 17.76 -10.72 9.90
C ASN A 158 18.84 -11.54 9.19
N GLU A 159 18.47 -12.27 8.13
CA GLU A 159 19.39 -13.08 7.32
C GLU A 159 20.22 -12.24 6.36
N ALA A 160 19.64 -11.21 5.75
CA ALA A 160 20.27 -10.35 4.75
C ALA A 160 21.29 -9.38 5.37
N PHE A 161 21.08 -8.94 6.61
CA PHE A 161 21.93 -7.98 7.30
C PHE A 161 22.42 -8.51 8.65
N PRO A 162 23.23 -9.59 8.67
CA PRO A 162 23.70 -10.19 9.91
C PRO A 162 24.60 -9.20 10.67
N GLY A 163 24.34 -9.03 11.98
CA GLY A 163 25.11 -8.12 12.84
C GLY A 163 24.65 -6.66 12.81
N VAL A 164 23.64 -6.33 12.02
CA VAL A 164 22.96 -5.03 12.07
C VAL A 164 21.87 -5.04 13.13
N GLU A 165 21.72 -3.95 13.88
CA GLU A 165 20.59 -3.80 14.80
C GLU A 165 19.31 -3.54 13.99
N HIS A 166 18.29 -4.36 14.22
CA HIS A 166 16.97 -4.22 13.59
C HIS A 166 15.94 -3.83 14.63
N ASP A 167 15.18 -2.78 14.34
CA ASP A 167 14.07 -2.31 15.18
C ASP A 167 12.77 -2.38 14.37
N PHE A 168 11.99 -3.44 14.59
CA PHE A 168 10.71 -3.64 13.93
C PHE A 168 9.55 -3.21 14.83
N ARG A 169 8.79 -2.22 14.38
CA ARG A 169 7.69 -1.59 15.12
C ARG A 169 6.37 -1.91 14.45
N ASN A 170 5.61 -2.83 15.05
CA ASN A 170 4.27 -3.17 14.57
C ASN A 170 3.22 -2.21 15.15
N GLY A 171 2.82 -1.22 14.36
CA GLY A 171 1.76 -0.27 14.67
C GLY A 171 0.36 -0.71 14.24
N ALA A 172 0.17 -1.98 13.84
CA ALA A 172 -1.12 -2.45 13.33
C ALA A 172 -2.24 -2.37 14.37
N LYS A 173 -3.42 -1.92 13.94
CA LYS A 173 -4.60 -1.74 14.79
C LYS A 173 -5.85 -2.27 14.09
N ALA A 174 -6.46 -3.29 14.69
CA ALA A 174 -7.64 -3.93 14.14
C ALA A 174 -8.81 -2.94 13.95
N ALA A 175 -9.58 -3.13 12.88
CA ALA A 175 -10.75 -2.30 12.55
C ALA A 175 -10.46 -0.79 12.47
N THR A 176 -9.27 -0.43 11.99
CA THR A 176 -8.90 0.94 11.63
C THR A 176 -8.51 1.00 10.16
N ASP A 177 -8.54 2.20 9.58
CA ASP A 177 -8.21 2.48 8.19
C ASP A 177 -7.28 3.72 8.13
N SER A 178 -6.91 4.17 6.93
CA SER A 178 -6.03 5.32 6.74
C SER A 178 -6.57 6.61 7.37
N SER A 179 -7.89 6.75 7.58
CA SER A 179 -8.49 7.92 8.27
C SER A 179 -8.20 7.97 9.76
N PHE A 180 -7.72 6.87 10.35
CA PHE A 180 -7.13 6.86 11.68
C PHE A 180 -5.61 7.07 11.61
N PHE A 181 -4.93 6.35 10.72
CA PHE A 181 -3.46 6.39 10.65
C PHE A 181 -2.90 7.73 10.21
N GLU A 182 -3.59 8.49 9.37
CA GLU A 182 -3.16 9.86 8.98
C GLU A 182 -2.94 10.76 10.21
N TRP A 183 -3.59 10.48 11.33
CA TRP A 183 -3.46 11.20 12.59
C TRP A 183 -2.51 10.53 13.59
N CYS A 184 -2.44 9.19 13.59
CA CYS A 184 -1.87 8.47 14.73
C CYS A 184 -0.63 7.66 14.45
N TRP A 185 -0.18 7.56 13.19
CA TRP A 185 0.93 6.70 12.83
C TRP A 185 2.19 6.97 13.68
N GLU A 186 2.50 8.24 13.97
CA GLU A 186 3.71 8.60 14.72
C GLU A 186 3.76 7.97 16.11
N SER A 187 2.64 8.02 16.85
CA SER A 187 2.55 7.44 18.19
C SER A 187 2.73 5.92 18.21
N LEU A 188 2.59 5.26 17.04
CA LEU A 188 2.60 3.81 16.90
C LEU A 188 3.96 3.29 16.43
N ILE A 189 4.66 4.03 15.57
CA ILE A 189 5.91 3.58 14.95
C ILE A 189 7.08 4.57 15.06
N GLY A 190 6.89 5.76 15.64
CA GLY A 190 7.93 6.79 15.80
C GLY A 190 8.34 7.46 14.49
N GLN A 191 9.17 8.51 14.53
CA GLN A 191 9.58 9.29 13.34
C GLN A 191 10.92 8.85 12.74
N ASP A 192 11.77 8.18 13.51
CA ASP A 192 13.05 7.64 13.06
C ASP A 192 12.83 6.33 12.30
N LEU A 193 12.36 6.43 11.07
CA LEU A 193 12.03 5.27 10.23
C LEU A 193 12.92 5.25 8.99
N ASP A 194 13.37 4.06 8.60
CA ASP A 194 14.15 3.85 7.38
C ASP A 194 13.28 3.15 6.30
N LEU A 195 12.37 2.25 6.73
CA LEU A 195 11.43 1.56 5.86
C LEU A 195 10.05 1.46 6.54
N VAL A 196 8.97 1.67 5.79
CA VAL A 196 7.59 1.61 6.29
C VAL A 196 6.71 0.80 5.35
N PHE A 197 5.97 -0.14 5.92
CA PHE A 197 4.93 -0.89 5.20
C PHE A 197 3.55 -0.38 5.59
N ILE A 198 2.68 -0.20 4.60
CA ILE A 198 1.28 0.19 4.79
C ILE A 198 0.39 -0.91 4.21
N GLU A 199 -0.35 -1.60 5.07
CA GLU A 199 -1.29 -2.68 4.71
C GLU A 199 -2.72 -2.25 5.04
N MET A 200 -3.35 -1.48 4.14
CA MET A 200 -4.68 -0.91 4.35
C MET A 200 -5.70 -1.27 3.25
N ALA A 201 -5.33 -2.07 2.25
CA ALA A 201 -6.22 -2.37 1.11
C ALA A 201 -7.56 -3.01 1.53
N VAL A 202 -7.58 -3.86 2.56
CA VAL A 202 -8.83 -4.48 3.06
C VAL A 202 -9.66 -3.50 3.92
N ASN A 203 -9.02 -2.46 4.45
CA ASN A 203 -9.57 -1.54 5.45
C ASN A 203 -10.10 -0.24 4.84
N ASP A 204 -9.41 0.34 3.86
CA ASP A 204 -9.80 1.60 3.24
C ASP A 204 -11.03 1.43 2.34
N ASP A 205 -11.97 2.38 2.42
CA ASP A 205 -13.10 2.46 1.47
C ASP A 205 -12.59 3.05 0.14
N PRO A 206 -12.64 2.32 -0.99
CA PRO A 206 -12.14 2.80 -2.27
C PRO A 206 -12.83 4.08 -2.78
N ARG A 207 -13.99 4.44 -2.24
CA ARG A 207 -14.73 5.64 -2.65
C ARG A 207 -14.46 6.87 -1.80
N LYS A 208 -13.83 6.71 -0.64
CA LYS A 208 -13.65 7.77 0.35
C LYS A 208 -12.23 7.88 0.92
N GLY A 209 -11.41 6.84 0.73
CA GLY A 209 -10.08 6.74 1.32
C GLY A 209 -9.01 7.62 0.67
N MET A 210 -9.25 8.19 -0.53
CA MET A 210 -8.22 8.94 -1.27
C MET A 210 -7.49 9.98 -0.42
N THR A 211 -8.23 10.88 0.24
CA THR A 211 -7.63 11.96 1.03
C THR A 211 -6.81 11.42 2.21
N SER A 212 -7.33 10.44 2.95
CA SER A 212 -6.65 9.92 4.13
C SER A 212 -5.46 9.03 3.80
N SER A 213 -5.58 8.17 2.78
CA SER A 213 -4.46 7.38 2.27
C SER A 213 -3.33 8.30 1.74
N GLU A 214 -3.70 9.38 1.04
CA GLU A 214 -2.75 10.38 0.54
C GLU A 214 -2.07 11.16 1.67
N ASN A 215 -2.83 11.68 2.63
CA ASN A 215 -2.26 12.38 3.79
C ASN A 215 -1.28 11.47 4.56
N LEU A 216 -1.66 10.20 4.77
CA LEU A 216 -0.81 9.22 5.44
C LEU A 216 0.52 9.02 4.71
N VAL A 217 0.48 8.59 3.44
CA VAL A 217 1.71 8.29 2.68
C VAL A 217 2.59 9.51 2.53
N ARG A 218 1.99 10.67 2.25
CA ARG A 218 2.71 11.92 2.07
C ARG A 218 3.39 12.37 3.37
N SER A 219 2.74 12.23 4.52
CA SER A 219 3.33 12.58 5.82
C SER A 219 4.55 11.71 6.17
N LEU A 220 4.51 10.41 5.82
CA LEU A 220 5.64 9.49 6.00
C LEU A 220 6.81 9.82 5.07
N LEU A 221 6.53 10.12 3.80
CA LEU A 221 7.56 10.48 2.82
C LEU A 221 8.29 11.80 3.14
N GLN A 222 7.64 12.67 3.92
CA GLN A 222 8.15 13.97 4.34
C GLN A 222 8.98 13.95 5.63
N LEU A 223 9.16 12.77 6.25
CA LEU A 223 10.08 12.63 7.35
C LEU A 223 11.51 12.97 6.92
N GLU A 224 12.28 13.54 7.85
CA GLU A 224 13.67 13.93 7.62
C GLU A 224 14.56 12.73 7.27
N SER A 225 14.22 11.53 7.78
CA SER A 225 14.91 10.29 7.44
C SER A 225 14.65 9.80 6.01
N ALA A 226 13.70 10.42 5.30
CA ALA A 226 13.27 10.07 3.96
C ALA A 226 13.07 8.55 3.75
N PRO A 227 12.20 7.89 4.55
CA PRO A 227 12.06 6.45 4.55
C PRO A 227 11.61 5.92 3.19
N GLY A 228 11.97 4.67 2.89
CA GLY A 228 11.25 3.86 1.91
C GLY A 228 9.84 3.59 2.42
N VAL A 229 8.82 3.79 1.60
CA VAL A 229 7.44 3.40 1.92
C VAL A 229 7.00 2.37 0.90
N VAL A 230 6.31 1.33 1.34
CA VAL A 230 5.80 0.26 0.47
C VAL A 230 4.35 -0.03 0.83
N PHE A 231 3.45 0.07 -0.13
CA PHE A 231 2.09 -0.45 0.01
C PHE A 231 2.12 -1.98 -0.11
N VAL A 232 1.50 -2.66 0.85
CA VAL A 232 1.42 -4.12 0.92
C VAL A 232 -0.03 -4.53 1.00
N ASP A 233 -0.53 -5.24 0.00
CA ASP A 233 -1.98 -5.40 -0.17
C ASP A 233 -2.44 -6.84 -0.09
N PHE A 234 -3.28 -7.11 0.90
CA PHE A 234 -4.24 -8.19 0.86
C PHE A 234 -5.44 -7.84 -0.05
N PHE A 235 -6.36 -8.78 -0.19
CA PHE A 235 -7.66 -8.55 -0.83
C PHE A 235 -8.77 -9.16 0.01
N SER A 236 -9.98 -8.67 -0.18
CA SER A 236 -11.18 -9.21 0.43
C SER A 236 -12.30 -9.30 -0.61
N LEU A 237 -13.28 -10.15 -0.34
CA LEU A 237 -14.51 -10.25 -1.14
C LEU A 237 -15.67 -9.48 -0.51
N ARG A 238 -15.40 -8.72 0.55
CA ARG A 238 -16.39 -7.96 1.31
C ARG A 238 -15.86 -6.56 1.62
N SER A 239 -16.64 -5.55 1.23
CA SER A 239 -16.40 -4.14 1.55
C SER A 239 -16.45 -3.90 3.05
N VAL A 240 -15.88 -2.80 3.55
CA VAL A 240 -15.99 -2.38 4.97
C VAL A 240 -17.46 -2.37 5.46
N GLN A 241 -18.41 -2.05 4.58
CA GLN A 241 -19.85 -2.04 4.90
C GLN A 241 -20.57 -3.38 4.72
N ASN A 242 -19.84 -4.50 4.65
CA ASN A 242 -20.38 -5.88 4.57
C ASN A 242 -21.10 -6.26 3.26
N HIS A 243 -20.93 -5.50 2.18
CA HIS A 243 -21.41 -5.89 0.83
C HIS A 243 -20.32 -6.64 0.06
N ASN A 244 -20.72 -7.62 -0.77
CA ASN A 244 -19.79 -8.32 -1.67
C ASN A 244 -19.18 -7.34 -2.68
N THR A 245 -17.87 -7.38 -2.87
CA THR A 245 -17.15 -6.51 -3.81
C THR A 245 -15.78 -7.11 -4.14
N SER A 246 -15.21 -6.72 -5.28
CA SER A 246 -13.78 -6.92 -5.60
C SER A 246 -12.97 -5.62 -5.54
N LEU A 247 -13.65 -4.47 -5.37
CA LEU A 247 -13.02 -3.17 -5.14
C LEU A 247 -12.55 -3.07 -3.69
N THR A 248 -11.34 -2.54 -3.52
CA THR A 248 -10.63 -2.47 -2.25
C THR A 248 -9.84 -1.17 -2.15
N GLY A 249 -9.33 -0.83 -0.96
CA GLY A 249 -8.41 0.29 -0.77
C GLY A 249 -7.20 0.27 -1.70
N GLN A 250 -6.80 -0.91 -2.18
CA GLN A 250 -5.75 -1.07 -3.19
C GLN A 250 -5.97 -0.17 -4.41
N ASP A 251 -7.21 0.00 -4.88
CA ASP A 251 -7.49 0.73 -6.11
C ASP A 251 -7.21 2.25 -5.94
N VAL A 252 -7.35 2.78 -4.72
CA VAL A 252 -6.89 4.12 -4.33
C VAL A 252 -5.36 4.14 -4.23
N GLN A 253 -4.79 3.18 -3.52
CA GLN A 253 -3.35 3.09 -3.28
C GLN A 253 -2.55 2.94 -4.58
N SER A 254 -3.08 2.27 -5.61
CA SER A 254 -2.41 2.16 -6.92
C SER A 254 -2.29 3.50 -7.63
N SER A 255 -3.27 4.40 -7.45
CA SER A 255 -3.17 5.76 -8.00
C SER A 255 -2.07 6.54 -7.28
N LEU A 256 -2.05 6.46 -5.95
CA LEU A 256 -1.04 7.11 -5.10
C LEU A 256 0.37 6.53 -5.30
N ALA A 257 0.50 5.22 -5.49
CA ALA A 257 1.76 4.52 -5.72
C ALA A 257 2.53 5.14 -6.89
N SER A 258 1.84 5.30 -8.03
CA SER A 258 2.42 5.90 -9.22
C SER A 258 2.69 7.40 -9.10
N TRP A 259 1.89 8.13 -8.32
CA TRP A 259 2.06 9.57 -8.12
C TRP A 259 3.23 9.90 -7.19
N TYR A 260 3.42 9.12 -6.14
CA TYR A 260 4.39 9.37 -5.07
C TYR A 260 5.68 8.54 -5.19
N ASP A 261 5.84 7.76 -6.26
CA ASP A 261 6.94 6.81 -6.45
C ASP A 261 7.07 5.82 -5.26
N VAL A 262 5.93 5.22 -4.92
CA VAL A 262 5.78 4.28 -3.79
C VAL A 262 5.50 2.89 -4.32
N PRO A 263 6.41 1.92 -4.15
CA PRO A 263 6.20 0.53 -4.54
C PRO A 263 4.93 -0.07 -3.90
N GLN A 264 4.24 -0.93 -4.65
CA GLN A 264 3.02 -1.60 -4.23
C GLN A 264 3.10 -3.09 -4.57
N ILE A 265 3.08 -3.91 -3.51
CA ILE A 265 3.13 -5.38 -3.59
C ILE A 265 1.80 -5.95 -3.12
N SER A 266 1.15 -6.77 -3.95
CA SER A 266 -0.22 -7.22 -3.70
C SER A 266 -0.41 -8.71 -3.95
N ALA A 267 -1.18 -9.34 -3.08
CA ALA A 267 -1.69 -10.70 -3.29
C ALA A 267 -2.81 -10.75 -4.34
N ARG A 268 -3.52 -9.63 -4.56
CA ARG A 268 -4.75 -9.57 -5.36
C ARG A 268 -4.54 -10.00 -6.82
N PRO A 269 -3.55 -9.50 -7.60
CA PRO A 269 -3.44 -9.83 -9.01
C PRO A 269 -3.22 -11.31 -9.29
N VAL A 270 -2.60 -12.02 -8.34
CA VAL A 270 -2.31 -13.46 -8.47
C VAL A 270 -3.44 -14.29 -7.89
N LEU A 271 -3.73 -14.12 -6.60
CA LEU A 271 -4.61 -15.04 -5.87
C LEU A 271 -6.09 -14.80 -6.16
N LEU A 272 -6.53 -13.53 -6.27
CA LEU A 272 -7.93 -13.25 -6.64
C LEU A 272 -8.23 -13.74 -8.05
N GLN A 273 -7.30 -13.55 -9.00
CA GLN A 273 -7.49 -14.02 -10.37
C GLN A 273 -7.50 -15.55 -10.47
N ALA A 274 -6.64 -16.23 -9.72
CA ALA A 274 -6.69 -17.68 -9.60
C ALA A 274 -8.05 -18.15 -9.03
N MET A 275 -8.52 -17.52 -7.96
CA MET A 275 -9.79 -17.84 -7.33
C MET A 275 -11.03 -17.51 -8.19
N VAL A 276 -10.97 -16.47 -9.03
CA VAL A 276 -12.04 -16.18 -10.01
C VAL A 276 -12.14 -17.29 -11.05
N ARG A 277 -11.01 -17.87 -11.46
CA ARG A 277 -10.97 -19.02 -12.38
C ARG A 277 -11.38 -20.32 -11.70
N ASP A 278 -10.98 -20.50 -10.46
CA ASP A 278 -11.30 -21.65 -9.62
C ASP A 278 -11.85 -21.21 -8.26
N PRO A 279 -13.19 -21.09 -8.14
CA PRO A 279 -13.83 -20.69 -6.89
C PRO A 279 -13.57 -21.62 -5.70
N SER A 280 -13.10 -22.86 -5.93
CA SER A 280 -12.75 -23.77 -4.83
C SER A 280 -11.59 -23.25 -3.98
N LEU A 281 -10.76 -22.36 -4.54
CA LEU A 281 -9.65 -21.71 -3.84
C LEU A 281 -10.11 -20.69 -2.76
N ALA A 282 -11.40 -20.33 -2.73
CA ALA A 282 -11.92 -19.41 -1.71
C ALA A 282 -11.85 -20.00 -0.29
N GLU A 283 -12.07 -21.31 -0.14
CA GLU A 283 -11.97 -21.98 1.17
C GLU A 283 -10.53 -21.94 1.71
N PRO A 284 -9.50 -22.42 0.98
CA PRO A 284 -8.14 -22.42 1.51
C PRO A 284 -7.57 -21.02 1.69
N PHE A 285 -8.07 -20.01 0.96
CA PHE A 285 -7.61 -18.63 1.11
C PHE A 285 -8.23 -17.87 2.28
N PHE A 286 -9.45 -18.19 2.72
CA PHE A 286 -10.14 -17.39 3.76
C PHE A 286 -10.74 -18.17 4.93
N LEU A 287 -10.94 -19.49 4.80
CA LEU A 287 -11.64 -20.31 5.79
C LEU A 287 -13.00 -19.71 6.25
N GLY A 288 -13.69 -18.96 5.37
CA GLY A 288 -15.10 -18.60 5.54
C GLY A 288 -15.47 -17.15 5.92
N ASP A 289 -14.56 -16.27 6.37
CA ASP A 289 -14.91 -14.86 6.64
C ASP A 289 -14.72 -13.90 5.44
N VAL A 290 -14.02 -14.39 4.41
CA VAL A 290 -13.71 -13.73 3.11
C VAL A 290 -13.12 -12.32 3.21
N ARG A 291 -12.53 -11.98 4.37
CA ARG A 291 -11.80 -10.74 4.62
C ARG A 291 -10.37 -11.00 5.02
N HIS A 292 -10.17 -11.97 5.89
CA HIS A 292 -8.90 -12.26 6.51
C HIS A 292 -8.30 -13.49 5.86
N GLY A 293 -7.18 -13.30 5.17
CA GLY A 293 -6.50 -14.39 4.49
C GLY A 293 -5.91 -15.40 5.48
N THR A 294 -5.83 -16.66 5.08
CA THR A 294 -5.19 -17.71 5.87
C THR A 294 -3.67 -17.58 5.86
N THR A 295 -2.99 -18.44 6.62
CA THR A 295 -1.55 -18.70 6.51
C THR A 295 -1.07 -18.80 5.06
N LEU A 296 -1.85 -19.41 4.15
CA LEU A 296 -1.44 -19.55 2.75
C LEU A 296 -1.31 -18.18 2.06
N VAL A 297 -2.25 -17.28 2.29
CA VAL A 297 -2.23 -15.92 1.72
C VAL A 297 -1.15 -15.08 2.39
N HIS A 298 -0.96 -15.21 3.72
CA HIS A 298 0.13 -14.56 4.44
C HIS A 298 1.52 -15.00 3.97
N ARG A 299 1.72 -16.31 3.78
CA ARG A 299 2.95 -16.87 3.24
C ARG A 299 3.21 -16.34 1.83
N PHE A 300 2.21 -16.37 0.96
CA PHE A 300 2.35 -15.81 -0.39
C PHE A 300 2.77 -14.33 -0.34
N LEU A 301 1.99 -13.48 0.34
CA LEU A 301 2.25 -12.04 0.38
C LEU A 301 3.60 -11.71 1.01
N GLY A 302 3.93 -12.35 2.14
CA GLY A 302 5.21 -12.15 2.81
C GLY A 302 6.39 -12.48 1.90
N ASN A 303 6.32 -13.57 1.14
CA ASN A 303 7.35 -13.93 0.18
C ASN A 303 7.38 -12.99 -1.03
N MET A 304 6.24 -12.47 -1.50
CA MET A 304 6.25 -11.47 -2.59
C MET A 304 6.97 -10.19 -2.17
N VAL A 305 6.74 -9.72 -0.92
CA VAL A 305 7.44 -8.57 -0.36
C VAL A 305 8.94 -8.87 -0.22
N VAL A 306 9.31 -10.04 0.30
CA VAL A 306 10.73 -10.47 0.38
C VAL A 306 11.36 -10.49 -1.02
N GLY A 307 10.72 -11.10 -2.01
CA GLY A 307 11.23 -11.16 -3.38
C GLY A 307 11.48 -9.78 -3.99
N TYR A 308 10.56 -8.84 -3.77
CA TYR A 308 10.76 -7.44 -4.15
C TYR A 308 11.97 -6.82 -3.45
N LEU A 309 12.10 -6.99 -2.12
CA LEU A 309 13.24 -6.43 -1.38
C LEU A 309 14.59 -7.03 -1.81
N MET A 310 14.62 -8.31 -2.20
CA MET A 310 15.80 -8.95 -2.77
C MET A 310 16.21 -8.33 -4.11
N GLU A 311 15.23 -8.07 -4.98
CA GLU A 311 15.47 -7.39 -6.26
C GLU A 311 16.01 -5.97 -6.03
N GLU A 312 15.43 -5.22 -5.09
CA GLU A 312 15.88 -3.86 -4.76
C GLU A 312 17.26 -3.83 -4.09
N LEU A 313 17.57 -4.78 -3.20
CA LEU A 313 18.93 -4.91 -2.65
C LEU A 313 19.95 -5.15 -3.75
N CYS A 314 19.67 -6.07 -4.68
CA CYS A 314 20.55 -6.30 -5.82
C CYS A 314 20.70 -5.05 -6.69
N ARG A 315 19.60 -4.34 -7.01
CA ARG A 315 19.67 -3.08 -7.79
C ARG A 315 20.51 -2.04 -7.06
N ALA A 316 20.35 -1.95 -5.75
CA ALA A 316 21.10 -1.05 -4.90
C ALA A 316 22.61 -1.33 -4.91
N GLU A 317 23.02 -2.60 -4.92
CA GLU A 317 24.43 -3.03 -4.95
C GLU A 317 25.10 -2.77 -6.30
N HIS A 318 24.31 -2.76 -7.38
CA HIS A 318 24.79 -2.57 -8.74
C HIS A 318 24.48 -1.17 -9.30
N ALA A 319 23.91 -0.29 -8.48
CA ALA A 319 23.69 1.10 -8.86
C ALA A 319 25.06 1.75 -9.08
N VAL A 320 25.29 2.23 -10.30
CA VAL A 320 26.45 3.05 -10.62
C VAL A 320 26.09 4.49 -10.29
N ASP A 321 26.97 5.21 -9.59
CA ASP A 321 26.84 6.66 -9.35
C ASP A 321 27.06 7.42 -10.68
N GLU A 322 26.12 7.30 -11.61
CA GLU A 322 26.11 8.11 -12.83
C GLU A 322 25.46 9.45 -12.51
N ALA A 323 26.26 10.51 -12.59
CA ALA A 323 25.75 11.88 -12.60
C ALA A 323 24.99 12.09 -13.92
N ASP A 324 23.68 11.90 -13.88
CA ASP A 324 22.82 12.15 -15.03
C ASP A 324 22.62 13.66 -15.18
N GLU A 325 23.49 14.31 -15.96
CA GLU A 325 23.34 15.71 -16.38
C GLU A 325 22.29 15.77 -17.50
N GLY A 326 21.02 15.64 -17.12
CA GLY A 326 19.91 15.79 -18.05
C GLY A 326 19.82 17.22 -18.63
N ASP A 327 19.27 17.35 -19.83
CA ASP A 327 19.01 18.62 -20.53
C ASP A 327 17.90 19.50 -19.88
N GLY A 328 17.50 19.16 -18.65
CA GLY A 328 16.43 19.80 -17.89
C GLY A 328 15.01 19.36 -18.25
N ARG A 329 14.80 18.52 -19.27
CA ARG A 329 13.46 18.02 -19.65
C ARG A 329 13.06 16.75 -18.92
N TRP A 330 14.04 15.95 -18.51
CA TRP A 330 13.83 14.65 -17.88
C TRP A 330 14.22 14.70 -16.40
N PRO A 331 13.46 14.04 -15.51
CA PRO A 331 13.89 13.83 -14.14
C PRO A 331 15.23 13.09 -14.11
N VAL A 332 16.16 13.59 -13.31
CA VAL A 332 17.50 13.00 -13.09
C VAL A 332 17.55 12.31 -11.72
N VAL A 333 18.59 11.53 -11.44
CA VAL A 333 18.74 10.80 -10.17
C VAL A 333 18.55 11.70 -8.94
N GLY A 334 19.04 12.95 -8.97
CA GLY A 334 18.87 13.91 -7.87
C GLY A 334 17.42 14.37 -7.61
N THR A 335 16.49 14.05 -8.52
CA THR A 335 15.05 14.32 -8.35
C THR A 335 14.26 13.11 -7.84
N LEU A 336 14.87 11.92 -7.82
CA LEU A 336 14.22 10.71 -7.32
C LEU A 336 13.94 10.80 -5.82
N GLY A 337 12.82 10.21 -5.41
CA GLY A 337 12.36 10.25 -4.04
C GLY A 337 11.90 11.63 -3.56
N GLN A 338 11.89 12.69 -4.38
CA GLN A 338 11.27 13.96 -3.97
C GLN A 338 9.76 13.79 -3.87
N VAL A 339 9.15 14.36 -2.82
CA VAL A 339 7.70 14.31 -2.64
C VAL A 339 7.06 15.38 -3.52
N PRO A 340 6.13 15.05 -4.43
CA PRO A 340 5.39 16.03 -5.20
C PRO A 340 4.79 17.10 -4.32
N ARG A 341 4.93 18.37 -4.70
CA ARG A 341 4.34 19.49 -3.94
C ARG A 341 2.82 19.41 -3.98
N VAL A 342 2.28 19.22 -5.18
CA VAL A 342 0.85 19.08 -5.46
C VAL A 342 0.36 17.69 -5.03
N LYS A 343 -0.78 17.64 -4.35
CA LYS A 343 -1.51 16.40 -4.05
C LYS A 343 -2.21 15.87 -5.31
N LEU A 344 -2.36 14.56 -5.41
CA LEU A 344 -3.09 13.92 -6.51
C LEU A 344 -4.57 14.32 -6.52
N ASN A 345 -5.16 14.54 -5.34
CA ASN A 345 -6.59 14.84 -5.20
C ASN A 345 -6.95 16.33 -5.31
N GLU A 346 -6.00 17.21 -5.63
CA GLU A 346 -6.21 18.66 -5.75
C GLU A 346 -6.03 19.18 -7.17
N ALA A 347 -6.44 20.44 -7.39
CA ALA A 347 -6.18 21.12 -8.65
C ALA A 347 -4.69 21.42 -8.80
N TRP A 348 -4.18 21.37 -10.03
CA TRP A 348 -2.81 21.75 -10.31
C TRP A 348 -2.55 23.21 -9.92
N ASP A 349 -1.60 23.42 -9.01
CA ASP A 349 -1.11 24.72 -8.59
C ASP A 349 0.40 24.64 -8.32
N ALA A 350 1.20 25.38 -9.10
CA ALA A 350 2.64 25.35 -9.01
C ALA A 350 3.19 26.02 -7.73
N ASP A 351 2.39 26.89 -7.11
CA ASP A 351 2.75 27.69 -5.95
C ASP A 351 2.15 27.14 -4.64
N VAL A 352 1.52 25.96 -4.70
CA VAL A 352 0.90 25.35 -3.52
C VAL A 352 1.94 24.97 -2.48
N HIS A 353 1.67 25.36 -1.24
CA HIS A 353 2.46 24.99 -0.07
C HIS A 353 1.58 24.24 0.91
N HIS A 354 2.04 23.05 1.28
CA HIS A 354 1.34 22.17 2.20
C HIS A 354 2.19 21.97 3.45
N PRO A 355 1.58 21.97 4.64
CA PRO A 355 2.23 21.58 5.88
C PRO A 355 2.86 20.18 5.77
N THR A 356 4.04 20.01 6.38
CA THR A 356 4.85 18.78 6.22
C THR A 356 5.17 18.08 7.54
N LYS A 357 4.72 18.64 8.66
CA LYS A 357 5.05 18.07 9.96
C LYS A 357 4.12 16.88 10.30
N PRO A 358 4.67 15.84 10.96
CA PRO A 358 3.88 14.70 11.40
C PRO A 358 2.75 15.08 12.36
N PRO A 359 1.66 14.29 12.37
CA PRO A 359 0.52 14.52 13.25
C PRO A 359 0.86 14.26 14.72
N THR A 360 0.03 14.75 15.65
CA THR A 360 0.10 14.34 17.05
C THR A 360 -1.18 13.64 17.45
N CYS A 361 -1.07 12.48 18.08
CA CYS A 361 -2.22 11.69 18.48
C CYS A 361 -2.04 11.17 19.90
N ARG A 362 -3.04 11.43 20.74
CA ARG A 362 -3.17 10.87 22.09
C ARG A 362 -4.48 10.10 22.14
N THR A 363 -4.43 8.84 22.52
CA THR A 363 -5.64 8.00 22.67
C THR A 363 -5.81 7.55 24.10
N ALA A 364 -7.05 7.25 24.50
CA ALA A 364 -7.32 6.66 25.80
C ALA A 364 -6.43 5.41 25.99
N GLY A 365 -5.80 5.28 27.15
CA GLY A 365 -4.85 4.19 27.45
C GLY A 365 -3.46 4.35 26.80
N ALA A 366 -3.24 5.38 25.99
CA ALA A 366 -1.96 5.71 25.37
C ALA A 366 -1.78 7.23 25.25
N GLY A 367 -1.39 7.87 26.36
CA GLY A 367 -0.98 9.27 26.41
C GLY A 367 -2.10 10.31 26.50
N LEU A 368 -3.38 9.92 26.39
CA LEU A 368 -4.51 10.84 26.61
C LEU A 368 -4.94 10.83 28.07
N GLU A 369 -4.68 11.94 28.77
CA GLU A 369 -5.10 12.16 30.15
C GLU A 369 -5.91 13.46 30.27
N PRO A 370 -6.99 13.49 31.05
CA PRO A 370 -7.77 14.69 31.25
C PRO A 370 -7.00 15.71 32.09
N VAL A 371 -6.93 16.94 31.61
CA VAL A 371 -6.38 18.08 32.37
C VAL A 371 -7.42 18.69 33.31
N GLU A 372 -8.70 18.52 32.99
CA GLU A 372 -9.84 18.81 33.88
C GLU A 372 -10.70 17.55 33.94
N GLN A 373 -10.83 16.98 35.15
CA GLN A 373 -11.61 15.77 35.38
C GLN A 373 -13.10 16.09 35.47
N SER A 374 -13.92 15.09 35.17
CA SER A 374 -15.38 15.15 35.28
C SER A 374 -15.90 13.98 36.11
N ALA A 375 -16.89 14.22 36.95
CA ALA A 375 -17.55 13.17 37.72
C ALA A 375 -18.34 12.20 36.82
N ASP A 376 -18.84 12.68 35.69
CA ASP A 376 -19.67 11.89 34.76
C ASP A 376 -18.87 11.09 33.73
N TRP A 377 -17.55 11.32 33.62
CA TRP A 377 -16.70 10.65 32.63
C TRP A 377 -15.70 9.74 33.35
N THR A 378 -15.66 8.49 32.93
CA THR A 378 -14.81 7.47 33.53
C THR A 378 -13.93 6.80 32.48
N PHE A 379 -12.74 6.38 32.87
CA PHE A 379 -11.88 5.59 32.01
C PHE A 379 -12.41 4.16 31.92
N PHE A 380 -12.84 3.75 30.72
CA PHE A 380 -13.39 2.43 30.46
C PHE A 380 -12.43 1.59 29.61
N ASN A 381 -12.17 0.38 30.08
CA ASN A 381 -11.37 -0.62 29.38
C ASN A 381 -12.27 -1.79 28.95
N TRP A 382 -12.41 -1.97 27.64
CA TRP A 382 -13.08 -3.13 27.07
C TRP A 382 -12.07 -4.21 26.68
N LYS A 383 -12.16 -5.36 27.36
CA LYS A 383 -11.37 -6.57 27.09
C LYS A 383 -9.87 -6.32 26.91
N TYR A 384 -9.29 -5.42 27.70
CA TYR A 384 -7.85 -5.13 27.74
C TYR A 384 -7.23 -4.69 26.41
N SER A 385 -8.06 -4.22 25.47
CA SER A 385 -7.61 -3.92 24.09
C SER A 385 -8.27 -2.69 23.48
N LYS A 386 -9.36 -2.18 24.07
CA LYS A 386 -10.00 -0.95 23.63
C LYS A 386 -10.30 -0.06 24.83
N TYR A 387 -9.78 1.16 24.78
CA TYR A 387 -9.85 2.11 25.89
C TYR A 387 -10.66 3.34 25.46
N TYR A 388 -11.43 3.88 26.40
CA TYR A 388 -12.31 5.00 26.18
C TYR A 388 -12.36 5.89 27.42
N PHE A 389 -12.63 7.17 27.22
CA PHE A 389 -13.32 7.96 28.24
C PHE A 389 -14.82 7.87 27.94
N GLU A 390 -15.57 7.30 28.89
CA GLU A 390 -16.98 6.98 28.75
C GLU A 390 -17.82 7.84 29.71
N ALA A 391 -18.86 8.46 29.16
CA ALA A 391 -19.97 9.00 29.92
C ALA A 391 -21.21 8.15 29.64
N LEU A 392 -21.94 7.76 30.68
CA LEU A 392 -23.16 6.93 30.56
C LEU A 392 -24.46 7.75 30.65
N VAL A 393 -24.34 9.04 30.97
CA VAL A 393 -25.44 9.97 31.19
C VAL A 393 -25.52 11.00 30.06
N PRO A 394 -26.75 11.45 29.69
CA PRO A 394 -26.91 12.63 28.85
C PRO A 394 -26.61 13.90 29.64
N ASP A 395 -26.30 14.99 28.94
CA ASP A 395 -26.01 16.31 29.54
C ASP A 395 -24.97 16.27 30.67
N SER A 396 -23.85 15.59 30.41
CA SER A 396 -22.78 15.40 31.39
C SER A 396 -22.02 16.68 31.70
N SER A 397 -21.32 16.70 32.84
CA SER A 397 -20.25 17.67 33.08
C SER A 397 -19.09 17.55 32.08
N GLU A 398 -18.32 18.63 31.96
CA GLU A 398 -17.27 18.76 30.96
C GLU A 398 -16.00 18.01 31.37
N ILE A 399 -15.43 17.26 30.42
CA ILE A 399 -14.08 16.73 30.50
C ILE A 399 -13.17 17.53 29.55
N ALA A 400 -11.94 17.82 29.96
CA ALA A 400 -11.00 18.56 29.12
C ALA A 400 -9.67 17.82 28.91
N PHE A 401 -9.10 17.99 27.72
CA PHE A 401 -7.83 17.40 27.30
C PHE A 401 -6.92 18.46 26.68
N GLU A 402 -5.60 18.31 26.87
CA GLU A 402 -4.62 19.12 26.16
C GLU A 402 -4.31 18.50 24.78
N ALA A 403 -4.38 19.31 23.74
CA ALA A 403 -3.93 19.01 22.39
C ALA A 403 -2.78 19.95 21.99
N GLU A 404 -1.80 19.44 21.28
CA GLU A 404 -0.66 20.23 20.80
C GLU A 404 -0.67 20.33 19.28
N VAL A 405 -0.64 21.55 18.74
CA VAL A 405 -0.44 21.81 17.31
C VAL A 405 1.02 22.21 17.13
N ARG A 406 1.77 21.44 16.34
CA ARG A 406 3.18 21.72 16.10
C ARG A 406 3.37 22.89 15.13
N GLU A 407 4.51 23.55 15.23
CA GLU A 407 4.91 24.54 14.24
C GLU A 407 5.06 23.87 12.85
N GLY A 408 4.36 24.40 11.84
CA GLY A 408 4.34 23.83 10.49
C GLY A 408 3.41 22.63 10.29
N ALA A 409 2.54 22.31 11.25
CA ALA A 409 1.40 21.41 11.09
C ALA A 409 0.22 22.08 10.37
N GLN A 410 -0.80 21.32 9.96
CA GLN A 410 -1.98 21.86 9.28
C GLN A 410 -2.88 22.71 10.19
N GLY A 411 -2.73 22.59 11.51
CA GLY A 411 -3.55 23.31 12.47
C GLY A 411 -4.97 22.75 12.54
N LEU A 412 -5.13 21.46 12.21
CA LEU A 412 -6.39 20.77 12.37
C LEU A 412 -6.43 20.08 13.73
N LEU A 413 -7.61 20.04 14.34
CA LEU A 413 -7.85 19.28 15.56
C LEU A 413 -9.09 18.41 15.40
N ALA A 414 -8.92 17.12 15.69
CA ALA A 414 -9.95 16.11 15.54
C ALA A 414 -10.15 15.30 16.83
N ILE A 415 -11.38 14.78 16.96
CA ILE A 415 -11.76 13.85 18.01
C ILE A 415 -12.05 12.50 17.38
N SER A 416 -11.44 11.46 17.94
CA SER A 416 -11.79 10.09 17.63
C SER A 416 -12.73 9.56 18.69
N TYR A 417 -13.79 8.89 18.25
CA TYR A 417 -14.86 8.38 19.11
C TYR A 417 -15.48 7.12 18.51
N LEU A 418 -16.17 6.33 19.34
CA LEU A 418 -16.80 5.10 18.89
C LEU A 418 -18.15 5.40 18.23
N ARG A 419 -18.39 4.79 17.06
CA ARG A 419 -19.74 4.68 16.48
C ARG A 419 -20.27 3.26 16.58
N SER A 420 -21.49 3.10 17.08
CA SER A 420 -22.12 1.79 17.27
C SER A 420 -23.64 1.87 17.42
N VAL A 421 -24.32 0.83 16.90
CA VAL A 421 -25.75 0.58 17.19
C VAL A 421 -25.94 -0.16 18.52
N GLN A 422 -24.91 -0.82 19.05
CA GLN A 422 -25.04 -1.80 20.15
C GLN A 422 -24.91 -1.20 21.55
N TYR A 423 -24.32 -0.01 21.68
CA TYR A 423 -23.93 0.56 22.98
C TYR A 423 -24.76 1.78 23.40
N HIS A 424 -25.97 1.96 22.84
CA HIS A 424 -26.86 3.07 23.19
C HIS A 424 -26.16 4.45 23.14
N LEU A 425 -25.27 4.62 22.17
CA LEU A 425 -24.45 5.82 22.06
C LEU A 425 -25.30 7.00 21.59
N GLY A 426 -25.33 8.06 22.39
CA GLY A 426 -25.90 9.35 22.09
C GLY A 426 -24.88 10.28 21.43
N LYS A 427 -25.08 11.57 21.66
CA LYS A 427 -24.27 12.62 21.05
C LYS A 427 -23.41 13.33 22.08
N ALA A 428 -22.27 13.83 21.65
CA ALA A 428 -21.44 14.74 22.43
C ALA A 428 -21.10 15.98 21.60
N ARG A 429 -20.80 17.08 22.27
CA ARG A 429 -20.17 18.25 21.64
C ARG A 429 -18.75 18.37 22.18
N CYS A 430 -17.80 18.53 21.27
CA CYS A 430 -16.42 18.84 21.60
C CYS A 430 -15.99 20.15 20.93
N TRP A 431 -15.23 20.98 21.63
CA TRP A 431 -14.84 22.31 21.16
C TRP A 431 -13.49 22.77 21.72
N VAL A 432 -12.89 23.74 21.04
CA VAL A 432 -11.68 24.45 21.43
C VAL A 432 -11.87 25.93 21.06
N GLY A 433 -11.77 26.82 22.07
CA GLY A 433 -12.17 28.22 21.89
C GLY A 433 -13.63 28.32 21.41
N GLU A 434 -13.84 28.99 20.28
CA GLU A 434 -15.17 29.16 19.67
C GLU A 434 -15.52 28.07 18.63
N GLN A 435 -14.53 27.28 18.19
CA GLN A 435 -14.72 26.23 17.19
C GLN A 435 -15.11 24.91 17.86
N GLY A 436 -16.02 24.15 17.25
CA GLY A 436 -16.38 22.82 17.74
C GLY A 436 -17.40 22.12 16.86
N ALA A 437 -17.62 20.84 17.15
CA ALA A 437 -18.57 20.01 16.42
C ALA A 437 -19.42 19.12 17.35
N GLU A 438 -20.59 18.76 16.84
CA GLU A 438 -21.40 17.68 17.39
C GLU A 438 -20.95 16.35 16.81
N LEU A 439 -20.74 15.37 17.69
CA LEU A 439 -20.27 14.03 17.41
C LEU A 439 -21.40 13.04 17.69
N ASP A 440 -21.84 12.31 16.66
CA ASP A 440 -22.91 11.31 16.80
C ASP A 440 -22.33 9.90 16.95
N GLY A 441 -22.36 9.37 18.18
CA GLY A 441 -21.90 8.02 18.49
C GLY A 441 -22.83 6.93 17.94
N HIS A 442 -24.04 7.28 17.49
CA HIS A 442 -24.94 6.32 16.85
C HIS A 442 -24.65 6.21 15.34
N TRP A 443 -24.78 4.99 14.83
CA TRP A 443 -24.92 4.74 13.40
C TRP A 443 -25.68 3.43 13.14
N ALA A 444 -26.29 3.31 11.97
CA ALA A 444 -27.12 2.16 11.61
C ALA A 444 -26.36 0.83 11.38
N PRO A 445 -25.12 0.83 10.85
CA PRO A 445 -24.38 -0.42 10.63
C PRO A 445 -24.17 -1.23 11.91
N GLN A 446 -24.19 -2.56 11.77
CA GLN A 446 -23.98 -3.51 12.87
C GLN A 446 -22.51 -3.58 13.34
N THR A 447 -21.58 -3.07 12.54
CA THR A 447 -20.17 -2.96 12.92
C THR A 447 -20.01 -1.84 13.95
N SER A 448 -19.03 -1.95 14.84
CA SER A 448 -18.60 -0.82 15.70
C SER A 448 -17.21 -0.40 15.27
N LEU A 449 -17.04 0.86 14.88
CA LEU A 449 -15.78 1.40 14.36
C LEU A 449 -15.43 2.70 15.09
N ALA A 450 -14.12 3.00 15.13
CA ALA A 450 -13.66 4.33 15.46
C ALA A 450 -14.02 5.28 14.30
N GLN A 451 -14.50 6.46 14.64
CA GLN A 451 -14.70 7.58 13.71
C GLN A 451 -13.82 8.73 14.17
N THR A 452 -13.15 9.39 13.24
CA THR A 452 -12.46 10.66 13.48
C THR A 452 -13.26 11.79 12.85
N GLN A 453 -13.44 12.89 13.59
CA GLN A 453 -14.10 14.10 13.10
C GLN A 453 -13.31 15.34 13.51
N VAL A 454 -12.97 16.17 12.51
CA VAL A 454 -12.34 17.47 12.73
C VAL A 454 -13.33 18.41 13.40
N ILE A 455 -12.92 19.06 14.49
CA ILE A 455 -13.74 19.99 15.26
C ILE A 455 -13.23 21.43 15.20
N ALA A 456 -11.97 21.63 14.78
CA ALA A 456 -11.39 22.95 14.58
C ALA A 456 -10.35 22.94 13.46
N HIS A 457 -10.23 24.08 12.79
CA HIS A 457 -9.33 24.33 11.68
C HIS A 457 -8.49 25.59 11.94
N GLY A 458 -7.31 25.66 11.31
CA GLY A 458 -6.45 26.85 11.34
C GLY A 458 -5.98 27.24 12.74
N LEU A 459 -5.85 26.27 13.65
CA LEU A 459 -5.32 26.53 14.98
C LEU A 459 -3.84 26.92 14.88
N PRO A 460 -3.40 27.99 15.58
CA PRO A 460 -1.99 28.36 15.59
C PRO A 460 -1.16 27.29 16.33
N PRO A 461 0.15 27.20 16.05
CA PRO A 461 1.06 26.36 16.81
C PRO A 461 0.97 26.65 18.31
N GLY A 462 0.99 25.60 19.14
CA GLY A 462 0.91 25.69 20.59
C GLY A 462 -0.05 24.69 21.21
N LYS A 463 -0.27 24.87 22.52
CA LYS A 463 -1.16 24.03 23.32
C LYS A 463 -2.58 24.58 23.32
N HIS A 464 -3.54 23.70 23.15
CA HIS A 464 -4.96 23.98 23.07
C HIS A 464 -5.74 23.10 24.05
N ILE A 465 -6.75 23.66 24.71
CA ILE A 465 -7.60 22.90 25.63
C ILE A 465 -8.90 22.55 24.92
N VAL A 466 -9.09 21.26 24.70
CA VAL A 466 -10.30 20.69 24.10
C VAL A 466 -11.25 20.29 25.21
N ARG A 467 -12.50 20.73 25.13
CA ARG A 467 -13.56 20.36 26.08
C ARG A 467 -14.60 19.52 25.38
N CYS A 468 -15.16 18.56 26.10
CA CYS A 468 -16.22 17.67 25.62
C CYS A 468 -17.29 17.48 26.70
N ARG A 469 -18.56 17.40 26.28
CA ARG A 469 -19.69 16.97 27.11
C ARG A 469 -20.72 16.21 26.30
N THR A 470 -21.46 15.30 26.93
CA THR A 470 -22.61 14.66 26.26
C THR A 470 -23.75 15.66 26.14
N LEU A 471 -24.56 15.51 25.10
CA LEU A 471 -25.71 16.38 24.86
C LEU A 471 -26.97 15.82 25.53
N PRO A 472 -28.01 16.65 25.74
CA PRO A 472 -29.30 16.20 26.24
C PRO A 472 -29.87 15.05 25.39
N LYS A 473 -30.59 14.13 26.07
CA LYS A 473 -31.21 12.97 25.44
C LYS A 473 -32.25 13.42 24.41
N SER A 474 -32.18 12.87 23.19
CA SER A 474 -33.25 13.07 22.20
C SER A 474 -34.52 12.33 22.65
N PRO A 475 -35.72 12.93 22.54
CA PRO A 475 -36.97 12.30 22.97
C PRO A 475 -37.24 10.93 22.34
N ASP A 476 -36.78 10.72 21.10
CA ASP A 476 -37.14 9.56 20.28
C ASP A 476 -36.27 8.32 20.53
N HIS A 477 -35.18 8.44 21.31
CA HIS A 477 -34.18 7.39 21.42
C HIS A 477 -33.63 7.21 22.83
N ASP A 478 -33.51 5.94 23.26
CA ASP A 478 -32.83 5.57 24.50
C ASP A 478 -31.31 5.52 24.32
N ARG A 479 -30.72 6.69 24.04
CA ARG A 479 -29.29 6.88 23.76
C ARG A 479 -28.72 7.88 24.74
N THR A 480 -27.92 7.41 25.68
CA THR A 480 -27.41 8.22 26.80
C THR A 480 -25.90 8.19 26.93
N ALA A 481 -25.23 7.17 26.35
CA ALA A 481 -23.80 6.98 26.53
C ALA A 481 -22.97 7.66 25.44
N PHE A 482 -21.71 7.97 25.70
CA PHE A 482 -20.76 8.37 24.68
C PHE A 482 -19.37 7.84 25.03
N ARG A 483 -18.58 7.50 24.01
CA ARG A 483 -17.23 6.96 24.17
C ARG A 483 -16.24 7.72 23.32
N LEU A 484 -15.42 8.55 23.98
CA LEU A 484 -14.30 9.25 23.38
C LEU A 484 -13.07 8.36 23.38
N MET A 485 -12.36 8.30 22.26
CA MET A 485 -11.20 7.44 22.05
C MET A 485 -9.89 8.21 21.96
N GLY A 486 -9.89 9.42 21.39
CA GLY A 486 -8.65 10.15 21.14
C GLY A 486 -8.84 11.62 20.82
N VAL A 487 -7.77 12.38 21.05
CA VAL A 487 -7.61 13.78 20.64
C VAL A 487 -6.38 13.84 19.74
N MET A 488 -6.56 14.44 18.57
CA MET A 488 -5.61 14.35 17.46
C MET A 488 -5.42 15.72 16.81
N THR A 489 -4.20 15.98 16.35
CA THR A 489 -3.84 17.16 15.56
C THR A 489 -3.04 16.76 14.33
N LEU A 490 -3.20 17.52 13.25
CA LEU A 490 -2.53 17.33 11.96
C LEU A 490 -1.97 18.65 11.45
#